data_AF-A0A7C3ICK2-F1
#
_entry.id   AF-A0A7C3ICK2-F1
#
_cell.length_a   1.000
_cell.length_b   1.000
_cell.length_c   1.000
_cell.angle_alpha   90.00
_cell.angle_beta   90.00
_cell.angle_gamma   90.00
#
_symmetry.space_group_name_H-M   'P 1'
#
loop_
_entity.id
_entity.type
_entity.pdbx_description
1 polymer ?
#
loop_
_entity_poly.entity_id
_entity_poly.type
_entity_poly.pdbx_seq_one_letter_code
_entity_poly.pdbx_strand_id
1 'polypeptide(L)'
;MDIHNTTEDRVLGLVHEIFDSIEKEGKPDRPCTCYQCRLDTACYVLNRLPPRYVVSSRGVARSESETLEKQQEDADIVSLIYEGLHKIAKSLRPHFTHNPADKESPASIKGPVFNMPTIIGRVFNGVNFEPISHIDVVLLEDGKLAPMIDPNWQNPYNLIPNTAGTFTFWPKPKPAEKAGLQRTFNFSISIQAEGFEALQHFFTISVVSEELVQTSYSMQRTYKVPDLYLFPPGNDEES
;
A
#
# COMPACT_ATOMS: atom_id res chain seq x y z
N MET A 1 -7.87 -25.72 -4.03
CA MET A 1 -6.78 -24.74 -4.17
C MET A 1 -7.31 -23.69 -5.12
N ASP A 2 -7.32 -22.44 -4.70
CA ASP A 2 -7.62 -21.33 -5.60
C ASP A 2 -6.41 -21.02 -6.49
N ILE A 3 -6.53 -20.02 -7.36
CA ILE A 3 -5.41 -19.55 -8.19
C ILE A 3 -4.27 -19.10 -7.28
N HIS A 4 -3.07 -19.62 -7.51
CA HIS A 4 -1.90 -19.36 -6.67
C HIS A 4 -0.66 -19.03 -7.51
N ASN A 5 0.12 -18.01 -7.12
CA ASN A 5 1.33 -17.61 -7.83
C ASN A 5 2.58 -18.27 -7.21
N THR A 6 3.12 -19.28 -7.86
CA THR A 6 4.32 -20.00 -7.38
C THR A 6 5.59 -19.15 -7.40
N THR A 7 5.67 -18.15 -8.29
CA THR A 7 6.81 -17.21 -8.32
C THR A 7 6.85 -16.34 -7.07
N GLU A 8 5.70 -15.98 -6.52
CA GLU A 8 5.59 -15.21 -5.28
C GLU A 8 6.22 -15.94 -4.10
N ASP A 9 5.83 -17.21 -3.90
CA ASP A 9 6.41 -18.05 -2.85
C ASP A 9 7.93 -18.17 -3.00
N ARG A 10 8.40 -18.39 -4.24
CA ARG A 10 9.83 -18.60 -4.51
C ARG A 10 10.65 -17.34 -4.20
N VAL A 11 10.17 -16.18 -4.65
CA VAL A 11 10.82 -14.89 -4.38
C VAL A 11 10.82 -14.58 -2.89
N LEU A 12 9.69 -14.75 -2.20
CA LEU A 12 9.61 -14.52 -0.75
C LEU A 12 10.59 -15.42 0.01
N GLY A 13 10.64 -16.71 -0.32
CA GLY A 13 11.59 -17.66 0.27
C GLY A 13 13.04 -17.23 0.10
N LEU A 14 13.46 -16.92 -1.13
CA LEU A 14 14.84 -16.50 -1.43
C LEU A 14 15.19 -15.16 -0.78
N VAL A 15 14.27 -14.19 -0.74
CA VAL A 15 14.46 -12.93 -0.03
C VAL A 15 14.68 -13.19 1.46
N HIS A 16 13.88 -14.05 2.08
CA HIS A 16 14.05 -14.39 3.49
C HIS A 16 15.41 -15.04 3.76
N GLU A 17 15.79 -16.04 2.95
CA GLU A 17 17.08 -16.72 3.07
C GLU A 17 18.27 -15.76 2.93
N ILE A 18 18.26 -14.89 1.92
CA ILE A 18 19.34 -13.92 1.69
C ILE A 18 19.44 -12.92 2.84
N PHE A 19 18.33 -12.33 3.27
CA PHE A 19 18.36 -11.37 4.37
C PHE A 19 18.75 -12.00 5.71
N ASP A 20 18.35 -13.25 5.96
CA ASP A 20 18.77 -14.00 7.14
C ASP A 20 20.27 -14.30 7.10
N SER A 21 20.83 -14.59 5.92
CA SER A 21 22.28 -14.79 5.75
C SER A 21 23.06 -13.51 6.04
N ILE A 22 22.61 -12.36 5.54
CA ILE A 22 23.20 -11.03 5.79
C ILE A 22 23.18 -10.70 7.29
N GLU A 23 22.09 -11.04 7.97
CA GLU A 23 21.96 -10.83 9.40
C GLU A 23 22.89 -11.73 10.22
N LYS A 24 23.02 -12.99 9.84
CA LYS A 24 23.97 -13.94 10.46
C LYS A 24 25.43 -13.54 10.24
N GLU A 25 25.78 -12.99 9.08
CA GLU A 25 27.13 -12.48 8.81
C GLU A 25 27.52 -11.34 9.75
N GLY A 26 26.55 -10.55 10.23
CA GLY A 26 26.74 -9.57 11.29
C GLY A 26 27.70 -8.42 10.95
N LYS A 27 27.95 -8.14 9.67
CA LYS A 27 28.82 -7.03 9.24
C LYS A 27 28.26 -5.68 9.73
N PRO A 28 29.11 -4.75 10.19
CA PRO A 28 28.67 -3.47 10.74
C PRO A 28 28.00 -2.57 9.70
N ASP A 29 28.42 -2.64 8.43
CA ASP A 29 27.88 -1.85 7.31
C ASP A 29 26.84 -2.64 6.49
N ARG A 30 26.10 -3.54 7.15
CA ARG A 30 25.06 -4.34 6.48
C ARG A 30 23.81 -3.49 6.19
N PRO A 31 23.09 -3.76 5.10
CA PRO A 31 21.80 -3.13 4.85
C PRO A 31 20.78 -3.49 5.94
N CYS A 32 19.75 -2.66 6.10
CA CYS A 32 18.63 -2.94 7.00
C CYS A 32 17.94 -4.25 6.62
N THR A 33 17.63 -5.09 7.63
CA THR A 33 16.98 -6.40 7.45
C THR A 33 15.59 -6.52 8.07
N CYS A 34 14.92 -5.39 8.30
CA CYS A 34 13.56 -5.34 8.84
C CYS A 34 12.52 -5.90 7.83
N TYR A 35 11.32 -6.18 8.35
CA TYR A 35 10.19 -6.69 7.58
C TYR A 35 9.89 -5.84 6.33
N GLN A 36 9.85 -4.51 6.46
CA GLN A 36 9.54 -3.61 5.34
C GLN A 36 10.61 -3.66 4.24
N CYS A 37 11.89 -3.71 4.58
CA CYS A 37 12.97 -3.81 3.58
C CYS A 37 12.91 -5.14 2.80
N ARG A 38 12.52 -6.24 3.46
CA ARG A 38 12.29 -7.53 2.81
C ARG A 38 11.11 -7.45 1.85
N LEU A 39 9.98 -6.90 2.29
CA LEU A 39 8.82 -6.70 1.42
C LEU A 39 9.10 -5.79 0.23
N ASP A 40 9.79 -4.68 0.44
CA ASP A 40 10.14 -3.74 -0.64
C ASP A 40 11.06 -4.41 -1.67
N THR A 41 11.99 -5.24 -1.22
CA THR A 41 12.85 -6.04 -2.11
C THR A 41 12.05 -7.10 -2.86
N ALA A 42 11.16 -7.83 -2.20
CA ALA A 42 10.29 -8.80 -2.85
C ALA A 42 9.38 -8.12 -3.90
N CYS A 43 8.78 -6.97 -3.56
CA CYS A 43 7.97 -6.17 -4.48
C CYS A 43 8.79 -5.67 -5.67
N TYR A 44 10.03 -5.23 -5.45
CA TYR A 44 10.95 -4.84 -6.51
C TYR A 44 11.18 -5.99 -7.51
N VAL A 45 11.42 -7.20 -7.00
CA VAL A 45 11.70 -8.39 -7.80
C VAL A 45 10.45 -8.88 -8.54
N LEU A 46 9.31 -8.99 -7.84
CA LEU A 46 8.05 -9.50 -8.43
C LEU A 46 7.54 -8.61 -9.57
N ASN A 47 7.75 -7.29 -9.50
CA ASN A 47 7.41 -6.37 -10.58
C ASN A 47 8.30 -6.51 -11.84
N ARG A 48 9.31 -7.40 -11.82
CA ARG A 48 10.28 -7.62 -12.91
C ARG A 48 10.29 -9.06 -13.41
N LEU A 49 9.46 -9.93 -12.82
CA LEU A 49 9.37 -11.34 -13.18
C LEU A 49 7.97 -11.65 -13.74
N PRO A 50 7.88 -12.58 -14.71
CA PRO A 50 6.58 -13.09 -15.12
C PRO A 50 5.96 -13.92 -13.97
N PRO A 51 4.66 -13.74 -13.67
CA PRO A 51 3.99 -14.56 -12.66
C PRO A 51 3.69 -15.97 -13.20
N ARG A 52 3.77 -16.99 -12.33
CA ARG A 52 3.48 -18.38 -12.70
C ARG A 52 2.36 -18.96 -11.83
N TYR A 53 1.16 -19.00 -12.39
CA TYR A 53 -0.06 -19.40 -11.68
C TYR A 53 -0.40 -20.88 -11.79
N VAL A 54 -0.90 -21.46 -10.70
CA VAL A 54 -1.38 -22.85 -10.62
C VAL A 54 -2.73 -22.93 -9.92
N VAL A 55 -3.49 -23.99 -10.23
CA VAL A 55 -4.82 -24.28 -9.63
C VAL A 55 -4.94 -25.72 -9.09
N SER A 56 -3.89 -26.53 -9.21
CA SER A 56 -3.91 -27.94 -8.79
C SER A 56 -2.55 -28.45 -8.35
N SER A 57 -2.57 -29.50 -7.53
CA SER A 57 -1.36 -30.20 -7.07
C SER A 57 -0.48 -30.71 -8.21
N ARG A 58 -1.07 -31.11 -9.35
CA ARG A 58 -0.31 -31.51 -10.55
C ARG A 58 0.45 -30.34 -11.17
N GLY A 59 -0.12 -29.14 -11.14
CA GLY A 59 0.54 -27.92 -11.60
C GLY A 59 1.76 -27.59 -10.75
N VAL A 60 1.61 -27.68 -9.42
CA VAL A 60 2.70 -27.51 -8.45
C VAL A 60 3.79 -28.58 -8.65
N ALA A 61 3.41 -29.85 -8.81
CA ALA A 61 4.39 -30.93 -9.02
C ALA A 61 5.19 -30.73 -10.31
N ARG A 62 4.56 -30.21 -11.37
CA ARG A 62 5.25 -29.92 -12.63
C ARG A 62 6.27 -28.79 -12.46
N SER A 63 5.89 -27.67 -11.83
CA SER A 63 6.81 -26.56 -11.57
C SER A 63 8.00 -26.98 -10.69
N GLU A 64 7.80 -27.94 -9.79
CA GLU A 64 8.88 -28.46 -8.95
C GLU A 64 9.82 -29.44 -9.67
N SER A 65 9.35 -30.10 -10.74
CA SER A 65 10.11 -31.16 -11.43
C SER A 65 11.12 -30.66 -12.47
N GLU A 66 11.01 -29.40 -12.92
CA GLU A 66 11.86 -28.82 -13.97
C GLU A 66 13.16 -28.23 -13.36
N THR A 67 14.04 -29.10 -12.85
CA THR A 67 15.18 -28.71 -11.98
C THR A 67 16.21 -27.77 -12.62
N LEU A 68 16.56 -27.95 -13.90
CA LEU A 68 17.55 -27.10 -14.57
C LEU A 68 17.00 -25.69 -14.84
N GLU A 69 15.75 -25.61 -15.28
CA GLU A 69 15.06 -24.33 -15.48
C GLU A 69 14.91 -23.60 -14.14
N LYS A 70 14.55 -24.33 -13.08
CA LYS A 70 14.47 -23.79 -11.71
C LYS A 70 15.80 -23.20 -11.22
N GLN A 71 16.93 -23.85 -11.49
CA GLN A 71 18.25 -23.32 -11.11
C GLN A 71 18.59 -22.03 -11.85
N GLN A 72 18.23 -21.92 -13.12
CA GLN A 72 18.43 -20.69 -13.90
C GLN A 72 17.52 -19.57 -13.38
N GLU A 73 16.25 -19.88 -13.16
CA GLU A 73 15.29 -18.93 -12.57
C GLU A 73 15.74 -18.45 -11.20
N ASP A 74 16.26 -19.33 -10.34
CA ASP A 74 16.78 -18.95 -9.04
C ASP A 74 17.97 -18.00 -9.15
N ALA A 75 18.89 -18.24 -10.08
CA ALA A 75 20.04 -17.35 -10.31
C ALA A 75 19.58 -15.95 -10.77
N ASP A 76 18.57 -15.89 -11.63
CA ASP A 76 17.96 -14.64 -12.10
C ASP A 76 17.24 -13.91 -10.96
N ILE A 77 16.45 -14.63 -10.15
CA ILE A 77 15.77 -14.08 -8.97
C ILE A 77 16.80 -13.52 -7.98
N VAL A 78 17.84 -14.28 -7.66
CA VAL A 78 18.90 -13.87 -6.72
C VAL A 78 19.59 -12.59 -7.22
N SER A 79 19.88 -12.51 -8.52
CA SER A 79 20.49 -11.32 -9.12
C SER A 79 19.58 -10.08 -8.95
N LEU A 80 18.28 -10.22 -9.20
CA LEU A 80 17.29 -9.15 -8.97
C LEU A 80 17.13 -8.80 -7.49
N ILE A 81 17.23 -9.77 -6.58
CA ILE A 81 17.17 -9.52 -5.13
C ILE A 81 18.33 -8.62 -4.71
N TYR A 82 19.56 -8.91 -5.13
CA TYR A 82 20.70 -8.05 -4.80
C TYR A 82 20.58 -6.65 -5.41
N GLU A 83 20.09 -6.53 -6.65
CA GLU A 83 19.83 -5.22 -7.25
C GLU A 83 18.77 -4.43 -6.46
N GLY A 84 17.66 -5.08 -6.11
CA GLY A 84 16.59 -4.52 -5.31
C GLY A 84 17.10 -4.06 -3.95
N LEU A 85 17.73 -4.96 -3.20
CA LEU A 85 18.33 -4.68 -1.90
C LEU A 85 19.25 -3.45 -1.95
N HIS A 86 20.12 -3.35 -2.96
CA HIS A 86 20.99 -2.17 -3.11
C HIS A 86 20.22 -0.88 -3.36
N LYS A 87 19.12 -0.92 -4.13
CA LYS A 87 18.26 0.25 -4.35
C LYS A 87 17.52 0.65 -3.08
N ILE A 88 16.91 -0.30 -2.38
CA ILE A 88 16.19 -0.05 -1.13
C ILE A 88 17.15 0.52 -0.07
N ALA A 89 18.35 -0.05 0.08
CA ALA A 89 19.34 0.43 1.04
C ALA A 89 19.77 1.89 0.81
N LYS A 90 19.74 2.38 -0.43
CA LYS A 90 20.05 3.78 -0.78
C LYS A 90 18.90 4.75 -0.53
N SER A 91 17.67 4.26 -0.46
CA SER A 91 16.46 5.07 -0.37
C SER A 91 15.43 4.40 0.53
N LEU A 92 15.75 4.32 1.83
CA LEU A 92 14.86 3.78 2.84
C LEU A 92 13.57 4.60 2.93
N ARG A 93 12.44 3.92 3.19
CA ARG A 93 11.15 4.60 3.38
C ARG A 93 11.23 5.57 4.57
N PRO A 94 10.97 6.88 4.39
CA PRO A 94 11.22 7.89 5.42
C PRO A 94 10.26 7.83 6.61
N HIS A 95 9.04 7.32 6.41
CA HIS A 95 8.02 7.23 7.48
C HIS A 95 7.98 5.87 8.17
N PHE A 96 8.96 5.00 7.91
CA PHE A 96 9.05 3.68 8.52
C PHE A 96 10.24 3.63 9.48
N THR A 97 10.07 3.00 10.65
CA THR A 97 11.20 2.74 11.55
C THR A 97 11.96 1.53 11.01
N HIS A 98 13.22 1.73 10.64
CA HIS A 98 14.06 0.68 10.06
C HIS A 98 14.86 -0.04 11.14
N ASN A 99 14.16 -0.79 12.00
CA ASN A 99 14.79 -1.61 13.03
C ASN A 99 14.85 -3.08 12.58
N PRO A 100 16.04 -3.71 12.47
CA PRO A 100 16.17 -5.12 12.14
C PRO A 100 15.39 -6.07 13.06
N ALA A 101 15.06 -5.67 14.30
CA ALA A 101 14.23 -6.46 15.21
C ALA A 101 12.75 -6.56 14.76
N ASP A 102 12.28 -5.66 13.91
CA ASP A 102 10.91 -5.66 13.41
C ASP A 102 10.77 -6.70 12.31
N LYS A 103 10.42 -7.94 12.69
CA LYS A 103 10.31 -9.09 11.76
C LYS A 103 8.90 -9.34 11.24
N GLU A 104 7.90 -8.71 11.85
CA GLU A 104 6.48 -8.95 11.55
C GLU A 104 5.77 -7.68 11.08
N SER A 105 4.60 -7.87 10.47
CA SER A 105 3.73 -6.76 10.07
C SER A 105 3.18 -6.03 11.32
N PRO A 106 3.13 -4.69 11.31
CA PRO A 106 2.63 -3.90 12.45
C PRO A 106 1.11 -4.04 12.72
N ALA A 107 0.35 -4.66 11.82
CA ALA A 107 -1.11 -4.78 11.94
C ALA A 107 -1.53 -6.04 12.73
N SER A 108 -1.54 -5.96 14.06
CA SER A 108 -2.00 -7.04 14.95
C SER A 108 -3.25 -6.69 15.76
N ILE A 109 -4.31 -6.12 15.15
CA ILE A 109 -5.58 -5.96 15.87
C ILE A 109 -6.21 -7.35 15.98
N LYS A 110 -6.36 -7.84 17.21
CA LYS A 110 -7.01 -9.12 17.50
C LYS A 110 -8.50 -8.92 17.75
N GLY A 111 -9.32 -9.83 17.23
CA GLY A 111 -10.76 -9.86 17.45
C GLY A 111 -11.56 -9.17 16.33
N PRO A 112 -12.89 -9.11 16.48
CA PRO A 112 -13.76 -8.54 15.47
C PRO A 112 -13.44 -7.07 15.21
N VAL A 113 -13.44 -6.67 13.94
CA VAL A 113 -13.11 -5.31 13.51
C VAL A 113 -14.02 -4.82 12.39
N PHE A 114 -14.24 -3.51 12.37
CA PHE A 114 -14.72 -2.78 11.21
C PHE A 114 -13.54 -2.51 10.27
N ASN A 115 -13.41 -3.33 9.22
CA ASN A 115 -12.42 -3.13 8.18
C ASN A 115 -12.81 -1.94 7.30
N MET A 116 -12.00 -0.89 7.31
CA MET A 116 -12.21 0.27 6.46
C MET A 116 -11.83 -0.08 5.02
N PRO A 117 -12.65 0.28 4.02
CA PRO A 117 -12.25 0.12 2.64
C PRO A 117 -11.09 1.08 2.34
N THR A 118 -10.35 0.78 1.29
CA THR A 118 -9.46 1.79 0.71
C THR A 118 -10.31 2.89 0.08
N ILE A 119 -9.91 4.13 0.28
CA ILE A 119 -10.60 5.31 -0.26
C ILE A 119 -9.71 5.85 -1.37
N ILE A 120 -10.24 5.91 -2.60
CA ILE A 120 -9.53 6.42 -3.77
C ILE A 120 -10.33 7.55 -4.40
N GLY A 121 -9.65 8.58 -4.84
CA GLY A 121 -10.25 9.68 -5.57
C GLY A 121 -9.22 10.38 -6.46
N ARG A 122 -9.70 11.36 -7.22
CA ARG A 122 -8.87 12.18 -8.10
C ARG A 122 -9.18 13.65 -7.93
N VAL A 123 -8.17 14.48 -8.12
CA VAL A 123 -8.28 15.94 -8.06
C VAL A 123 -7.86 16.54 -9.39
N PHE A 124 -8.72 17.38 -9.94
CA PHE A 124 -8.50 18.09 -11.20
C PHE A 124 -8.61 19.59 -10.98
N ASN A 125 -7.97 20.35 -11.86
CA ASN A 125 -8.21 21.78 -11.97
C ASN A 125 -9.55 21.99 -12.70
N GLY A 126 -10.45 22.75 -12.08
CA GLY A 126 -11.80 22.99 -12.58
C GLY A 126 -11.88 23.86 -13.83
N VAL A 127 -10.78 24.58 -14.18
CA VAL A 127 -10.72 25.45 -15.36
C VAL A 127 -10.23 24.69 -16.60
N ASN A 128 -9.15 23.90 -16.46
CA ASN A 128 -8.51 23.24 -17.60
C ASN A 128 -8.64 21.70 -17.59
N PHE A 129 -9.25 21.12 -16.55
CA PHE A 129 -9.45 19.67 -16.38
C PHE A 129 -8.17 18.84 -16.28
N GLU A 130 -7.01 19.48 -16.10
CA GLU A 130 -5.76 18.77 -15.90
C GLU A 130 -5.67 18.21 -14.47
N PRO A 131 -5.07 17.02 -14.27
CA PRO A 131 -4.84 16.49 -12.94
C PRO A 131 -3.91 17.39 -12.14
N ILE A 132 -4.27 17.71 -10.90
CA ILE A 132 -3.44 18.55 -10.04
C ILE A 132 -2.33 17.70 -9.40
N SER A 133 -1.17 18.33 -9.21
CA SER A 133 -0.03 17.78 -8.46
C SER A 133 0.54 18.84 -7.53
N HIS A 134 1.46 18.42 -6.66
CA HIS A 134 2.15 19.24 -5.67
C HIS A 134 1.23 19.90 -4.63
N ILE A 135 0.12 19.26 -4.30
CA ILE A 135 -0.81 19.68 -3.25
C ILE A 135 -1.07 18.54 -2.27
N ASP A 136 -1.44 18.90 -1.04
CA ASP A 136 -1.81 17.92 -0.02
C ASP A 136 -3.32 17.69 -0.02
N VAL A 137 -3.70 16.42 -0.05
CA VAL A 137 -5.06 15.95 0.16
C VAL A 137 -5.14 15.35 1.56
N VAL A 138 -6.13 15.76 2.35
CA VAL A 138 -6.29 15.32 3.74
C VAL A 138 -7.58 14.54 3.88
N LEU A 139 -7.50 13.33 4.45
CA LEU A 139 -8.68 12.60 4.89
C LEU A 139 -8.95 12.88 6.36
N LEU A 140 -10.15 13.36 6.66
CA LEU A 140 -10.63 13.55 8.02
C LEU A 140 -11.70 12.51 8.34
N GLU A 141 -11.69 12.00 9.57
CA GLU A 141 -12.76 11.19 10.16
C GLU A 141 -13.35 11.96 11.35
N ASP A 142 -14.66 12.20 11.32
CA ASP A 142 -15.36 13.02 12.32
C ASP A 142 -14.64 14.37 12.61
N GLY A 143 -14.10 15.00 11.55
CA GLY A 143 -13.39 16.29 11.61
C GLY A 143 -11.93 16.24 12.09
N LYS A 144 -11.37 15.06 12.37
CA LYS A 144 -9.97 14.88 12.81
C LYS A 144 -9.17 14.10 11.77
N LEU A 145 -7.85 14.27 11.75
CA LEU A 145 -6.98 13.53 10.83
C LEU A 145 -7.19 12.01 10.98
N ALA A 146 -7.61 11.34 9.90
CA ALA A 146 -7.89 9.91 9.93
C ALA A 146 -6.58 9.12 10.07
N PRO A 147 -6.42 8.27 11.10
CA PRO A 147 -5.24 7.42 11.24
C PRO A 147 -5.25 6.32 10.16
N MET A 148 -4.10 6.08 9.54
CA MET A 148 -3.95 5.08 8.47
C MET A 148 -3.58 3.69 9.04
N ILE A 149 -3.83 2.64 8.26
CA ILE A 149 -3.58 1.24 8.65
C ILE A 149 -2.11 0.98 8.97
N ASP A 150 -1.20 1.59 8.20
CA ASP A 150 0.25 1.53 8.40
C ASP A 150 0.93 2.76 7.75
N PRO A 151 2.24 2.99 7.99
CA PRO A 151 2.95 4.18 7.50
C PRO A 151 3.15 4.25 5.97
N ASN A 152 2.90 3.19 5.22
CA ASN A 152 2.92 3.23 3.75
C ASN A 152 1.72 3.98 3.17
N TRP A 153 0.66 4.14 3.97
CA TRP A 153 -0.52 4.92 3.64
C TRP A 153 -0.41 6.26 4.36
N GLN A 154 -0.17 7.33 3.59
CA GLN A 154 0.08 8.66 4.14
C GLN A 154 -1.21 9.46 4.24
N ASN A 155 -1.32 10.23 5.31
CA ASN A 155 -2.35 11.24 5.49
C ASN A 155 -1.76 12.39 6.34
N PRO A 156 -1.55 13.61 5.79
CA PRO A 156 -1.90 14.05 4.43
C PRO A 156 -1.21 13.25 3.31
N TYR A 157 -1.87 13.16 2.16
CA TYR A 157 -1.32 12.54 0.95
C TYR A 157 -0.87 13.65 -0.01
N ASN A 158 0.41 13.68 -0.33
CA ASN A 158 0.95 14.63 -1.30
C ASN A 158 0.75 14.11 -2.74
N LEU A 159 -0.01 14.83 -3.55
CA LEU A 159 -0.18 14.50 -4.97
C LEU A 159 1.13 14.78 -5.71
N ILE A 160 1.68 13.78 -6.39
CA ILE A 160 2.89 13.94 -7.22
C ILE A 160 2.52 13.76 -8.70
N PRO A 161 3.29 14.35 -9.65
CA PRO A 161 2.92 14.35 -11.07
C PRO A 161 2.61 12.95 -11.65
N ASN A 162 3.32 11.92 -11.19
CA ASN A 162 3.18 10.55 -11.70
C ASN A 162 1.94 9.80 -11.19
N THR A 163 1.09 10.41 -10.35
CA THR A 163 -0.17 9.79 -9.89
C THR A 163 -1.41 10.28 -10.65
N ALA A 164 -1.24 11.17 -11.64
CA ALA A 164 -2.35 11.73 -12.42
C ALA A 164 -3.50 12.24 -11.54
N GLY A 165 -3.16 13.01 -10.48
CA GLY A 165 -4.12 13.58 -9.53
C GLY A 165 -4.79 12.56 -8.60
N THR A 166 -4.38 11.29 -8.65
CA THR A 166 -4.96 10.24 -7.81
C THR A 166 -4.38 10.27 -6.40
N PHE A 167 -5.25 10.26 -5.40
CA PHE A 167 -4.92 10.03 -4.00
C PHE A 167 -5.53 8.72 -3.52
N THR A 168 -4.87 8.09 -2.54
CA THR A 168 -5.38 6.89 -1.89
C THR A 168 -5.16 6.95 -0.39
N PHE A 169 -6.17 6.51 0.37
CA PHE A 169 -6.11 6.36 1.81
C PHE A 169 -6.56 4.97 2.20
N TRP A 170 -5.97 4.43 3.26
CA TRP A 170 -6.50 3.22 3.89
C TRP A 170 -6.60 3.44 5.39
N PRO A 171 -7.76 3.90 5.88
CA PRO A 171 -7.96 4.18 7.30
C PRO A 171 -7.76 2.93 8.15
N LYS A 172 -7.28 3.14 9.38
CA LYS A 172 -7.04 2.06 10.33
C LYS A 172 -8.36 1.35 10.68
N PRO A 173 -8.40 0.00 10.69
CA PRO A 173 -9.56 -0.74 11.17
C PRO A 173 -9.89 -0.40 12.63
N LYS A 174 -11.18 -0.47 12.97
CA LYS A 174 -11.66 -0.16 14.32
C LYS A 174 -12.18 -1.42 15.02
N PRO A 175 -11.94 -1.61 16.32
CA PRO A 175 -12.46 -2.76 17.04
C PRO A 175 -13.99 -2.78 17.04
N ALA A 176 -14.55 -3.99 16.99
CA ALA A 176 -15.97 -4.28 17.10
C ALA A 176 -16.19 -5.30 18.23
N GLU A 177 -17.37 -5.27 18.84
CA GLU A 177 -17.70 -6.21 19.92
C GLU A 177 -17.89 -7.65 19.41
N LYS A 178 -18.47 -7.78 18.21
CA LYS A 178 -18.72 -9.04 17.51
C LYS A 178 -18.76 -8.81 16.01
N ALA A 179 -18.59 -9.87 15.21
CA ALA A 179 -18.81 -9.81 13.77
C ALA A 179 -20.30 -9.60 13.43
N GLY A 180 -20.58 -9.06 12.25
CA GLY A 180 -21.93 -8.81 11.75
C GLY A 180 -22.60 -7.53 12.28
N LEU A 181 -21.89 -6.68 13.01
CA LEU A 181 -22.38 -5.36 13.39
C LEU A 181 -22.22 -4.40 12.21
N GLN A 182 -23.25 -3.62 11.90
CA GLN A 182 -23.15 -2.55 10.92
C GLN A 182 -22.88 -1.22 11.63
N ARG A 183 -21.92 -0.45 11.13
CA ARG A 183 -21.63 0.91 11.60
C ARG A 183 -21.32 1.83 10.43
N THR A 184 -21.81 3.06 10.52
CA THR A 184 -21.52 4.13 9.57
C THR A 184 -20.45 5.06 10.15
N PHE A 185 -19.49 5.42 9.30
CA PHE A 185 -18.37 6.31 9.62
C PHE A 185 -18.44 7.54 8.72
N ASN A 186 -18.20 8.72 9.29
CA ASN A 186 -18.23 9.98 8.56
C ASN A 186 -16.81 10.40 8.21
N PHE A 187 -16.60 10.67 6.93
CA PHE A 187 -15.33 11.13 6.42
C PHE A 187 -15.50 12.45 5.67
N SER A 188 -14.40 13.19 5.54
CA SER A 188 -14.32 14.27 4.56
C SER A 188 -12.93 14.35 3.93
N ILE A 189 -12.89 14.61 2.62
CA ILE A 189 -11.67 15.07 1.96
C ILE A 189 -11.57 16.57 2.16
N SER A 190 -10.41 17.05 2.62
CA SER A 190 -10.08 18.47 2.73
C SER A 190 -8.84 18.77 1.92
N ILE A 191 -8.91 19.82 1.10
CA ILE A 191 -7.81 20.28 0.26
C ILE A 191 -7.68 21.78 0.44
N GLN A 192 -6.48 22.23 0.81
CA GLN A 192 -6.10 23.63 0.90
C GLN A 192 -4.81 23.80 0.12
N ALA A 193 -4.86 24.55 -0.97
CA ALA A 193 -3.74 24.77 -1.86
C ALA A 193 -3.67 26.25 -2.25
N GLU A 194 -2.46 26.78 -2.36
CA GLU A 194 -2.24 28.15 -2.82
C GLU A 194 -2.80 28.32 -4.24
N GLY A 195 -3.50 29.44 -4.48
CA GLY A 195 -4.11 29.73 -5.77
C GLY A 195 -5.42 29.01 -6.07
N PHE A 196 -5.98 28.27 -5.11
CA PHE A 196 -7.30 27.60 -5.23
C PHE A 196 -8.19 27.90 -4.02
N GLU A 197 -9.50 27.83 -4.22
CA GLU A 197 -10.47 27.82 -3.13
C GLU A 197 -10.35 26.53 -2.31
N ALA A 198 -10.51 26.64 -0.99
CA ALA A 198 -10.50 25.48 -0.12
C ALA A 198 -11.68 24.57 -0.44
N LEU A 199 -11.41 23.28 -0.65
CA LEU A 199 -12.43 22.27 -0.93
C LEU A 199 -12.62 21.37 0.28
N GLN A 200 -13.88 21.13 0.65
CA GLN A 200 -14.25 20.10 1.62
C GLN A 200 -15.40 19.24 1.07
N HIS A 201 -15.15 17.94 0.94
CA HIS A 201 -16.12 16.98 0.42
C HIS A 201 -16.46 15.93 1.50
N PHE A 202 -17.70 15.94 1.98
CA PHE A 202 -18.19 15.02 3.02
C PHE A 202 -18.84 13.78 2.42
N PHE A 203 -18.57 12.62 3.01
CA PHE A 203 -19.15 11.35 2.62
C PHE A 203 -19.23 10.40 3.80
N THR A 204 -20.05 9.36 3.69
CA THR A 204 -20.18 8.33 4.72
C THR A 204 -19.91 6.95 4.16
N ILE A 205 -19.34 6.08 4.98
CA ILE A 205 -19.08 4.69 4.64
C ILE A 205 -19.74 3.81 5.69
N SER A 206 -20.63 2.92 5.25
CA SER A 206 -21.19 1.88 6.11
C SER A 206 -20.42 0.58 5.92
N VAL A 207 -19.91 0.03 7.03
CA VAL A 207 -19.17 -1.23 7.03
C VAL A 207 -19.78 -2.21 8.03
N VAL A 208 -19.64 -3.49 7.72
CA VAL A 208 -20.03 -4.59 8.60
C VAL A 208 -18.77 -5.16 9.24
N SER A 209 -18.78 -5.40 10.55
CA SER A 209 -17.64 -5.97 11.26
C SER A 209 -17.38 -7.42 10.85
N GLU A 210 -16.11 -7.78 10.74
CA GLU A 210 -15.61 -9.11 10.42
C GLU A 210 -14.75 -9.65 11.55
N GLU A 211 -14.57 -10.97 11.63
CA GLU A 211 -13.78 -11.61 12.71
C GLU A 211 -12.29 -11.26 12.68
N LEU A 212 -11.77 -10.92 11.49
CA LEU A 212 -10.34 -10.71 11.26
C LEU A 212 -10.09 -9.38 10.55
N VAL A 213 -8.93 -8.80 10.84
CA VAL A 213 -8.40 -7.66 10.10
C VAL A 213 -8.07 -8.09 8.67
N GLN A 214 -8.49 -7.29 7.70
CA GLN A 214 -8.01 -7.41 6.33
C GLN A 214 -6.69 -6.66 6.20
N THR A 215 -5.62 -7.40 5.89
CA THR A 215 -4.26 -6.86 5.73
C THR A 215 -3.81 -6.77 4.27
N SER A 216 -4.65 -7.23 3.33
CA SER A 216 -4.39 -7.16 1.89
C SER A 216 -5.33 -6.19 1.19
N TYR A 217 -4.76 -5.43 0.25
CA TYR A 217 -5.52 -4.52 -0.60
C TYR A 217 -6.44 -5.32 -1.53
N SER A 218 -7.68 -4.85 -1.71
CA SER A 218 -8.63 -5.44 -2.67
C SER A 218 -9.44 -4.36 -3.37
N MET A 219 -9.51 -4.45 -4.71
CA MET A 219 -10.34 -3.57 -5.53
C MET A 219 -11.84 -3.69 -5.18
N GLN A 220 -12.28 -4.85 -4.68
CA GLN A 220 -13.67 -5.06 -4.27
C GLN A 220 -14.01 -4.32 -2.97
N ARG A 221 -13.00 -3.95 -2.18
CA ARG A 221 -13.11 -3.22 -0.91
C ARG A 221 -12.55 -1.80 -1.06
N THR A 222 -12.92 -1.16 -2.16
CA THR A 222 -12.53 0.21 -2.48
C THR A 222 -13.76 1.10 -2.54
N TYR A 223 -13.75 2.18 -1.77
CA TYR A 223 -14.69 3.29 -1.88
C TYR A 223 -14.13 4.33 -2.83
N LYS A 224 -14.86 4.61 -3.92
CA LYS A 224 -14.47 5.61 -4.91
C LYS A 224 -15.14 6.95 -4.58
N VAL A 225 -14.33 7.94 -4.24
CA VAL A 225 -14.77 9.33 -4.14
C VAL A 225 -15.01 9.85 -5.56
N PRO A 226 -16.07 10.65 -5.80
CA PRO A 226 -16.24 11.36 -7.06
C PRO A 226 -15.02 12.22 -7.39
N ASP A 227 -14.80 12.49 -8.68
CA ASP A 227 -13.73 13.41 -9.08
C ASP A 227 -13.95 14.78 -8.45
N LEU A 228 -12.90 15.31 -7.82
CA LEU A 228 -12.91 16.60 -7.15
C LEU A 228 -12.29 17.65 -8.07
N TYR A 229 -12.87 18.83 -8.11
CA TYR A 229 -12.42 19.94 -8.95
C TYR A 229 -12.08 21.14 -8.07
N LEU A 230 -10.85 21.63 -8.16
CA LEU A 230 -10.43 22.87 -7.50
C LEU A 230 -10.54 24.03 -8.48
N PHE A 231 -11.14 25.13 -8.04
CA PHE A 231 -11.25 26.36 -8.81
C PHE A 231 -10.34 27.44 -8.19
N PRO A 232 -9.71 28.31 -9.00
CA PRO A 232 -9.06 29.50 -8.49
C PRO A 232 -10.05 30.34 -7.68
N PRO A 233 -9.58 31.11 -6.67
CA PRO A 233 -10.44 32.06 -5.98
C PRO A 233 -11.09 32.98 -7.02
N GLY A 234 -12.41 33.09 -6.96
CA GLY A 234 -13.13 34.04 -7.81
C GLY A 234 -12.51 35.42 -7.66
N ASN A 235 -12.16 36.06 -8.78
CA ASN A 235 -12.17 37.52 -8.78
C ASN A 235 -13.63 37.88 -8.52
N ASP A 236 -13.95 38.31 -7.31
CA ASP A 236 -15.12 39.15 -7.09
C ASP A 236 -14.90 40.40 -7.96
N GLU A 237 -15.29 40.33 -9.23
CA GLU A 237 -15.49 41.52 -10.05
C GLU A 237 -16.64 42.28 -9.39
N GLU A 238 -16.28 43.21 -8.50
CA GLU A 238 -17.10 44.37 -8.16
C GLU A 238 -17.61 44.97 -9.48
N SER A 239 -18.87 44.70 -9.80
CA SER A 239 -19.63 45.33 -10.89
C SER A 239 -20.89 45.97 -10.33
#